data_AF-D9XBG0-F1
#
_entry.id   AF-D9XBG0-F1
#
_cell.length_a   1.000
_cell.length_b   1.000
_cell.length_c   1.000
_cell.angle_alpha   90.00
_cell.angle_beta   90.00
_cell.angle_gamma   90.00
#
_symmetry.space_group_name_H-M   'P 1'
#
loop_
_entity.id
_entity.type
_entity.pdbx_description
1 polymer ?
#
loop_
_entity_poly.entity_id
_entity_poly.type
_entity_poly.pdbx_seq_one_letter_code
_entity_poly.pdbx_strand_id
1 'polypeptide(L)'
;MSEERFGEFVLVRRHEQGHVAELVLDRPKAMNAVSTEMARSVAGACAALAADREVRVVVLTSTHERAFCVGADLKERNSFSDAELLRQRPVTRGAYTGVLELPVPTVAAVHGFALGGGFELALACDVIVADRTAVVGLPEVSVGVIPGGGGTQLLPRRVGAARAAELIF
;
A
#
# COMPACT_ATOMS: atom_id res chain seq x y z
N MET A 1 4.65 15.44 18.90
CA MET A 1 4.58 14.51 17.76
C MET A 1 5.43 15.11 16.65
N SER A 2 6.43 14.39 16.16
CA SER A 2 7.14 14.77 14.93
C SER A 2 6.41 14.18 13.73
N GLU A 3 6.33 14.96 12.65
CA GLU A 3 5.80 14.54 11.35
C GLU A 3 6.91 14.76 10.32
N GLU A 4 7.16 13.75 9.50
CA GLU A 4 8.11 13.78 8.39
C GLU A 4 7.37 13.46 7.09
N ARG A 5 7.67 14.18 6.00
CA ARG A 5 7.02 13.99 4.70
C ARG A 5 7.99 13.40 3.68
N PHE A 6 7.53 12.38 2.96
CA PHE A 6 8.27 11.70 1.91
C PHE A 6 7.63 11.99 0.55
N GLY A 7 8.30 12.77 -0.29
CA GLY A 7 7.73 13.27 -1.54
C GLY A 7 6.45 14.07 -1.29
N GLU A 8 5.49 13.99 -2.21
CA GLU A 8 4.22 14.73 -2.05
C GLU A 8 3.19 13.96 -1.19
N PHE A 9 3.23 12.62 -1.18
CA PHE A 9 2.03 11.83 -0.87
C PHE A 9 2.12 10.87 0.33
N VAL A 10 3.21 10.89 1.10
CA VAL A 10 3.36 10.03 2.28
C VAL A 10 3.86 10.83 3.47
N LEU A 11 3.26 10.59 4.63
CA LEU A 11 3.69 11.12 5.92
C LEU A 11 4.15 9.98 6.83
N VAL A 12 5.08 10.27 7.72
CA VAL A 12 5.41 9.43 8.87
C VAL A 12 5.17 10.24 10.13
N ARG A 13 4.24 9.80 10.98
CA ARG A 13 3.97 10.40 12.29
C ARG A 13 4.50 9.52 13.40
N ARG A 14 5.04 10.13 14.44
CA ARG A 14 5.61 9.42 15.61
C ARG A 14 4.69 9.51 16.81
N HIS A 15 4.37 8.34 17.37
CA HIS A 15 3.54 8.13 18.55
C HIS A 15 4.30 7.35 19.62
N GLU A 16 3.80 7.33 20.86
CA GLU A 16 4.37 6.54 21.99
C GLU A 16 5.89 6.71 22.13
N GLN A 17 6.33 7.94 22.43
CA GLN A 17 7.75 8.32 22.53
C GLN A 17 8.59 8.01 21.27
N GLY A 18 7.96 7.75 20.12
CA GLY A 18 8.63 7.44 18.85
C GLY A 18 8.64 5.96 18.48
N HIS A 19 8.15 5.08 19.35
CA HIS A 19 8.15 3.63 19.14
C HIS A 19 7.11 3.15 18.13
N VAL A 20 6.03 3.90 17.95
CA VAL A 20 5.02 3.61 16.93
C VAL A 20 5.14 4.65 15.83
N ALA A 21 5.44 4.17 14.62
CA ALA A 21 5.44 4.99 13.43
C ALA A 21 4.15 4.75 12.65
N GLU A 22 3.42 5.83 12.38
CA GLU A 22 2.25 5.80 11.51
C GLU A 22 2.68 6.22 10.10
N LEU A 23 2.68 5.27 9.16
CA LEU A 23 2.93 5.49 7.74
C LEU A 23 1.60 5.86 7.08
N VAL A 24 1.41 7.12 6.72
CA VAL A 24 0.13 7.65 6.26
C VAL A 24 0.15 7.87 4.76
N LEU A 25 -0.78 7.25 4.04
CA LEU A 25 -1.05 7.53 2.63
C LEU A 25 -1.85 8.83 2.52
N ASP A 26 -1.26 9.84 1.86
CA ASP A 26 -1.77 11.22 1.82
C ASP A 26 -1.87 11.79 0.40
N ARG A 27 -2.71 11.16 -0.42
CA ARG A 27 -3.10 11.64 -1.76
C ARG A 27 -4.62 11.65 -1.89
N PRO A 28 -5.33 12.46 -1.08
CA PRO A 28 -6.79 12.41 -0.97
C PRO A 28 -7.50 12.73 -2.31
N LYS A 29 -6.95 13.63 -3.13
CA LYS A 29 -7.52 13.99 -4.44
C LYS A 29 -7.63 12.81 -5.42
N ALA A 30 -6.90 11.73 -5.18
CA ALA A 30 -6.90 10.52 -6.00
C ALA A 30 -7.26 9.27 -5.17
N MET A 31 -7.89 9.41 -4.00
CA MET A 31 -8.22 8.29 -3.10
C MET A 31 -7.02 7.37 -2.82
N ASN A 32 -5.83 7.98 -2.69
CA ASN A 32 -4.56 7.29 -2.49
C ASN A 32 -4.16 6.33 -3.61
N ALA A 33 -4.63 6.54 -4.85
CA ALA A 33 -4.17 5.74 -5.97
C ALA A 33 -2.63 5.77 -6.09
N VAL A 34 -2.03 4.59 -6.29
CA VAL A 34 -0.59 4.36 -6.37
C VAL A 34 -0.08 4.77 -7.74
N SER A 35 0.34 6.03 -7.84
CA SER A 35 1.14 6.54 -8.95
C SER A 35 2.63 6.18 -8.77
N THR A 36 3.45 6.49 -9.77
CA THR A 36 4.92 6.39 -9.68
C THR A 36 5.46 7.18 -8.50
N GLU A 37 4.97 8.39 -8.29
CA GLU A 37 5.41 9.26 -7.19
C GLU A 37 4.96 8.73 -5.83
N MET A 38 3.70 8.27 -5.72
CA MET A 38 3.22 7.59 -4.52
C MET A 38 4.11 6.39 -4.17
N ALA A 39 4.47 5.57 -5.16
CA ALA A 39 5.33 4.42 -4.95
C ALA A 39 6.73 4.81 -4.46
N ARG A 40 7.33 5.87 -5.01
CA ARG A 40 8.63 6.41 -4.53
C ARG A 40 8.52 6.90 -3.09
N SER A 41 7.47 7.64 -2.77
CA SER A 41 7.19 8.14 -1.42
C SER A 41 7.07 7.00 -0.40
N VAL A 42 6.30 5.96 -0.71
CA VAL A 42 6.15 4.77 0.16
C VAL A 42 7.49 4.06 0.33
N ALA A 43 8.21 3.79 -0.75
CA ALA A 43 9.50 3.10 -0.70
C ALA A 43 10.54 3.89 0.11
N GLY A 44 10.60 5.21 -0.08
CA GLY A 44 11.50 6.10 0.68
C GLY A 44 11.17 6.10 2.17
N ALA A 45 9.89 6.20 2.53
CA ALA A 45 9.45 6.13 3.92
C ALA A 45 9.79 4.77 4.56
N CYS A 46 9.56 3.66 3.85
CA CYS A 46 9.91 2.32 4.34
C CYS A 46 11.42 2.18 4.56
N ALA A 47 12.25 2.72 3.65
CA ALA A 47 13.70 2.69 3.81
C ALA A 47 14.18 3.47 5.05
N ALA A 48 13.59 4.64 5.31
CA ALA A 48 13.89 5.42 6.52
C ALA A 48 13.44 4.69 7.80
N LEU A 49 12.23 4.12 7.79
CA LEU A 49 11.71 3.35 8.92
C LEU A 49 12.53 2.08 9.20
N ALA A 50 13.00 1.39 8.17
CA ALA A 50 13.84 0.20 8.32
C ALA A 50 15.22 0.51 8.94
N ALA A 51 15.73 1.73 8.75
CA ALA A 51 17.00 2.18 9.33
C ALA A 51 16.86 2.68 10.78
N ASP A 52 15.63 2.98 11.24
CA ASP A 52 15.37 3.57 12.54
C ASP A 52 15.15 2.50 13.62
N ARG A 53 16.08 2.44 14.58
CA ARG A 53 16.06 1.47 15.68
C ARG A 53 15.09 1.82 16.80
N GLU A 54 14.56 3.04 16.84
CA GLU A 54 13.57 3.44 17.84
C GLU A 54 12.17 2.94 17.49
N VAL A 55 11.88 2.74 16.20
CA VAL A 55 10.61 2.17 15.73
C VAL A 55 10.51 0.71 16.14
N ARG A 56 9.37 0.35 16.71
CA ARG A 56 9.06 -1.04 17.11
C ARG A 56 7.84 -1.60 16.38
N VAL A 57 6.97 -0.74 15.88
CA VAL A 57 5.77 -1.11 15.11
C VAL A 57 5.48 -0.02 14.07
N VAL A 58 5.05 -0.42 12.89
CA VAL A 58 4.52 0.49 11.86
C VAL A 58 3.03 0.27 11.67
N VAL A 59 2.25 1.34 11.68
CA VAL A 59 0.82 1.32 11.34
C VAL A 59 0.63 2.04 10.00
N LEU A 60 0.16 1.32 8.99
CA LEU A 60 -0.17 1.88 7.69
C LEU A 60 -1.62 2.40 7.71
N THR A 61 -1.81 3.70 7.46
CA THR A 61 -3.10 4.39 7.52
C THR A 61 -3.32 5.26 6.28
N SER A 62 -4.49 5.89 6.19
CA SER A 62 -4.89 6.74 5.07
C SER A 62 -5.51 8.05 5.57
N THR A 63 -5.20 9.17 4.92
CA THR A 63 -5.88 10.46 5.18
C THR A 63 -7.24 10.58 4.50
N HIS A 64 -7.58 9.69 3.58
CA HIS A 64 -8.80 9.83 2.77
C HIS A 64 -10.01 9.22 3.47
N GLU A 65 -11.11 9.96 3.60
CA GLU A 65 -12.27 9.58 4.41
C GLU A 65 -12.99 8.30 3.96
N ARG A 66 -12.98 8.00 2.65
CA ARG A 66 -13.75 6.89 2.05
C ARG A 66 -12.89 5.77 1.49
N ALA A 67 -11.57 5.86 1.62
CA ALA A 67 -10.68 4.89 1.02
C ALA A 67 -9.38 4.81 1.80
N PHE A 68 -8.92 3.59 2.02
CA PHE A 68 -7.55 3.31 2.37
C PHE A 68 -6.65 3.60 1.16
N CYS A 69 -6.89 2.90 0.05
CA CYS A 69 -6.18 3.06 -1.22
C CYS A 69 -6.92 2.33 -2.35
N VAL A 70 -7.19 3.01 -3.45
CA VAL A 70 -7.94 2.44 -4.60
C VAL A 70 -7.07 1.68 -5.63
N GLY A 71 -5.80 1.41 -5.29
CA GLY A 71 -4.90 0.66 -6.16
C GLY A 71 -4.17 1.52 -7.16
N ALA A 72 -3.78 0.94 -8.29
CA ALA A 72 -2.93 1.63 -9.27
C ALA A 72 -3.58 2.89 -9.84
N ASP A 73 -2.79 3.95 -10.06
CA ASP A 73 -3.26 5.14 -10.77
C ASP A 73 -3.45 4.83 -12.27
N LEU A 74 -4.67 4.44 -12.64
CA LEU A 74 -5.00 4.10 -14.03
C LEU A 74 -4.88 5.31 -14.96
N LYS A 75 -5.01 6.55 -14.47
CA LYS A 75 -4.85 7.74 -15.31
C LYS A 75 -3.39 7.90 -15.73
N GLU A 76 -2.47 7.74 -14.77
CA GLU A 76 -1.04 7.75 -15.05
C GLU A 76 -0.65 6.57 -15.95
N ARG A 77 -1.08 5.35 -15.61
CA ARG A 77 -0.73 4.14 -16.37
C ARG A 77 -1.21 4.18 -17.81
N ASN A 78 -2.40 4.73 -18.07
CA ASN A 78 -2.94 4.86 -19.42
C ASN A 78 -2.19 5.89 -20.29
N SER A 79 -1.36 6.76 -19.69
CA SER A 79 -0.49 7.67 -20.43
C SER A 79 0.88 7.08 -20.82
N PHE A 80 1.21 5.90 -20.31
CA PHE A 80 2.51 5.28 -20.53
C PHE A 80 2.55 4.41 -21.78
N SER A 81 3.67 4.49 -22.49
CA SER A 81 4.12 3.45 -23.41
C SER A 81 4.53 2.17 -22.68
N ASP A 82 4.63 1.06 -23.40
CA ASP A 82 5.11 -0.22 -22.84
C ASP A 82 6.51 -0.09 -22.21
N ALA A 83 7.39 0.70 -22.82
CA ALA A 83 8.73 0.94 -22.29
C ALA A 83 8.70 1.72 -20.97
N GLU A 84 7.77 2.68 -20.82
CA GLU A 84 7.56 3.42 -19.58
C GLU A 84 6.97 2.53 -18.49
N LEU A 85 5.98 1.70 -18.83
CA LEU A 85 5.43 0.70 -17.91
C LEU A 85 6.52 -0.25 -17.41
N LEU A 86 7.40 -0.74 -18.30
CA LEU A 86 8.53 -1.59 -17.92
C LEU A 86 9.49 -0.89 -16.95
N ARG A 87 9.78 0.40 -17.17
CA ARG A 87 10.61 1.20 -16.25
C ARG A 87 9.92 1.51 -14.93
N GLN A 88 8.59 1.65 -14.91
CA GLN A 88 7.81 1.92 -13.71
C GLN A 88 7.73 0.69 -12.78
N ARG A 89 7.58 -0.51 -13.35
CA ARG A 89 7.41 -1.77 -12.58
C ARG A 89 8.34 -1.92 -11.37
N PRO A 90 9.69 -1.76 -11.47
CA PRO A 90 10.56 -1.88 -10.30
C PRO A 90 10.30 -0.80 -9.24
N VAL A 91 9.88 0.41 -9.63
CA VAL A 91 9.52 1.49 -8.71
C VAL A 91 8.28 1.12 -7.91
N THR A 92 7.21 0.70 -8.60
CA THR A 92 5.97 0.27 -7.93
C THR A 92 6.21 -0.95 -7.05
N ARG A 93 7.01 -1.92 -7.51
CA ARG A 93 7.42 -3.09 -6.71
C ARG A 93 8.09 -2.66 -5.40
N GLY A 94 8.98 -1.68 -5.44
CA GLY A 94 9.69 -1.17 -4.26
C GLY A 94 8.76 -0.65 -3.16
N ALA A 95 7.59 -0.12 -3.51
CA ALA A 95 6.60 0.30 -2.52
C ALA A 95 6.03 -0.90 -1.75
N TYR A 96 5.55 -1.92 -2.47
CA TYR A 96 4.94 -3.10 -1.85
C TYR A 96 5.96 -3.95 -1.10
N THR A 97 7.14 -4.20 -1.69
CA THR A 97 8.21 -4.96 -1.03
C THR A 97 8.77 -4.17 0.15
N GLY A 98 8.86 -2.85 0.05
CA GLY A 98 9.29 -1.99 1.16
C GLY A 98 8.41 -2.16 2.40
N VAL A 99 7.08 -2.22 2.23
CA VAL A 99 6.16 -2.50 3.34
C VAL A 99 6.32 -3.94 3.84
N LEU A 100 6.36 -4.92 2.91
CA LEU A 100 6.46 -6.34 3.23
C LEU A 100 7.74 -6.73 3.99
N GLU A 101 8.84 -6.01 3.74
CA GLU A 101 10.18 -6.34 4.26
C GLU A 101 10.59 -5.45 5.44
N LEU A 102 9.67 -4.63 6.00
CA LEU A 102 9.96 -3.85 7.20
C LEU A 102 10.43 -4.77 8.35
N PRO A 103 11.54 -4.45 9.04
CA PRO A 103 12.13 -5.34 10.06
C PRO A 103 11.40 -5.27 11.42
N VAL A 104 10.16 -4.79 11.42
CA VAL A 104 9.31 -4.58 12.59
C VAL A 104 7.88 -4.97 12.25
N PRO A 105 7.06 -5.39 13.22
CA PRO A 105 5.64 -5.68 12.99
C PRO A 105 4.90 -4.53 12.31
N THR A 106 4.06 -4.88 11.34
CA THR A 106 3.28 -3.95 10.53
C THR A 106 1.77 -4.20 10.65
N VAL A 107 0.99 -3.13 10.78
CA VAL A 107 -0.48 -3.20 10.89
C VAL A 107 -1.11 -2.29 9.85
N ALA A 108 -1.94 -2.82 8.96
CA ALA A 108 -2.79 -2.02 8.09
C ALA A 108 -4.11 -1.69 8.80
N ALA A 109 -4.39 -0.40 9.03
CA ALA A 109 -5.69 0.06 9.51
C ALA A 109 -6.56 0.44 8.30
N VAL A 110 -7.46 -0.46 7.93
CA VAL A 110 -8.22 -0.38 6.67
C VAL A 110 -9.65 0.08 6.93
N HIS A 111 -10.03 1.19 6.30
CA HIS A 111 -11.40 1.67 6.17
C HIS A 111 -11.74 1.95 4.71
N GLY A 112 -13.04 1.95 4.38
CA GLY A 112 -13.52 2.20 3.03
C GLY A 112 -12.87 1.30 1.97
N PHE A 113 -12.61 1.83 0.79
CA PHE A 113 -12.02 1.05 -0.30
C PHE A 113 -10.52 0.78 -0.08
N ALA A 114 -10.15 -0.50 -0.07
CA ALA A 114 -8.78 -0.99 -0.30
C ALA A 114 -8.82 -1.96 -1.47
N LEU A 115 -8.52 -1.50 -2.69
CA LEU A 115 -8.71 -2.28 -3.92
C LEU A 115 -7.41 -2.40 -4.70
N GLY A 116 -7.23 -3.53 -5.38
CA GLY A 116 -6.05 -3.83 -6.18
C GLY A 116 -4.75 -3.57 -5.43
N GLY A 117 -3.85 -2.77 -5.98
CA GLY A 117 -2.61 -2.32 -5.31
C GLY A 117 -2.80 -1.79 -3.88
N GLY A 118 -3.94 -1.18 -3.55
CA GLY A 118 -4.23 -0.73 -2.19
C GLY A 118 -4.51 -1.88 -1.23
N PHE A 119 -5.19 -2.91 -1.70
CA PHE A 119 -5.30 -4.16 -0.95
C PHE A 119 -3.96 -4.90 -0.89
N GLU A 120 -3.15 -4.84 -1.95
CA GLU A 120 -1.81 -5.44 -1.94
C GLU A 120 -0.89 -4.76 -0.91
N LEU A 121 -0.98 -3.44 -0.70
CA LEU A 121 -0.32 -2.75 0.42
C LEU A 121 -0.79 -3.27 1.78
N ALA A 122 -2.09 -3.47 1.96
CA ALA A 122 -2.62 -4.03 3.21
C ALA A 122 -2.19 -5.49 3.41
N LEU A 123 -2.19 -6.31 2.35
CA LEU A 123 -1.73 -7.71 2.37
C LEU A 123 -0.24 -7.84 2.65
N ALA A 124 0.56 -6.82 2.33
CA ALA A 124 1.97 -6.74 2.66
C ALA A 124 2.22 -6.53 4.16
N CYS A 125 1.24 -6.01 4.92
CA CYS A 125 1.36 -5.90 6.36
C CYS A 125 1.14 -7.26 7.07
N ASP A 126 1.69 -7.42 8.27
CA ASP A 126 1.54 -8.63 9.09
C ASP A 126 0.09 -8.81 9.54
N VAL A 127 -0.55 -7.73 9.98
CA VAL A 127 -1.94 -7.73 10.46
C VAL A 127 -2.76 -6.71 9.67
N ILE A 128 -4.00 -7.09 9.34
CA ILE A 128 -5.00 -6.17 8.78
C ILE A 128 -6.11 -6.02 9.81
N VAL A 129 -6.34 -4.77 10.24
CA VAL A 129 -7.49 -4.40 11.06
C VAL A 129 -8.45 -3.61 10.18
N ALA A 130 -9.57 -4.23 9.82
CA ALA A 130 -10.58 -3.63 8.96
C ALA A 130 -11.76 -3.13 9.78
N ASP A 131 -12.23 -1.91 9.50
CA ASP A 131 -13.47 -1.40 10.07
C ASP A 131 -14.71 -1.93 9.32
N ARG A 132 -15.91 -1.55 9.76
CA ARG A 132 -17.18 -1.99 9.14
C ARG A 132 -17.44 -1.41 7.74
N THR A 133 -16.68 -0.39 7.34
CA THR A 133 -16.81 0.27 6.03
C THR A 133 -15.86 -0.34 4.99
N ALA A 134 -14.90 -1.15 5.43
CA ALA A 134 -13.88 -1.74 4.59
C ALA A 134 -14.47 -2.60 3.46
N VAL A 135 -14.07 -2.30 2.24
CA VAL A 135 -14.36 -3.08 1.03
C VAL A 135 -13.02 -3.41 0.37
N VAL A 136 -12.73 -4.71 0.28
CA VAL A 136 -11.45 -5.22 -0.22
C VAL A 136 -11.63 -6.13 -1.43
N GLY A 137 -10.63 -6.15 -2.31
CA GLY A 137 -10.64 -7.03 -3.49
C GLY A 137 -9.48 -6.76 -4.44
N LEU A 138 -9.28 -7.68 -5.39
CA LEU A 138 -8.25 -7.60 -6.42
C LEU A 138 -8.89 -7.57 -7.83
N PRO A 139 -9.53 -6.46 -8.23
CA PRO A 139 -10.33 -6.37 -9.45
C PRO A 139 -9.52 -6.19 -10.74
N GLU A 140 -8.18 -6.30 -10.70
CA GLU A 140 -7.28 -6.02 -11.83
C GLU A 140 -7.64 -6.78 -13.11
N VAL A 141 -8.20 -8.00 -12.98
CA VAL A 141 -8.58 -8.81 -14.14
C VAL A 141 -9.67 -8.16 -14.97
N SER A 142 -10.50 -7.31 -14.36
CA SER A 142 -11.57 -6.57 -15.04
C SER A 142 -11.02 -5.59 -16.09
N VAL A 143 -9.74 -5.23 -16.00
CA VAL A 143 -9.03 -4.39 -16.97
C VAL A 143 -7.91 -5.15 -17.69
N GLY A 144 -7.92 -6.49 -17.65
CA GLY A 144 -6.95 -7.33 -18.35
C GLY A 144 -5.56 -7.38 -17.71
N VAL A 145 -5.46 -7.10 -16.41
CA VAL A 145 -4.20 -7.08 -15.66
C VAL A 145 -4.29 -8.07 -14.49
N ILE A 146 -3.15 -8.53 -13.98
CA ILE A 146 -3.09 -9.37 -12.77
C ILE A 146 -2.67 -8.55 -11.54
N PRO A 147 -3.03 -8.97 -10.31
CA PRO A 147 -2.50 -8.37 -9.08
C PRO A 147 -0.97 -8.53 -9.01
N GLY A 148 -0.27 -7.41 -9.23
CA GLY A 148 1.17 -7.40 -9.51
C GLY A 148 2.05 -6.93 -8.34
N GLY A 149 1.45 -6.35 -7.29
CA GLY A 149 2.12 -5.96 -6.05
C GLY A 149 2.34 -7.11 -5.05
N GLY A 150 1.84 -8.31 -5.37
CA GLY A 150 2.01 -9.52 -4.56
C GLY A 150 0.68 -10.22 -4.23
N GLY A 151 -0.46 -9.69 -4.66
CA GLY A 151 -1.80 -10.20 -4.36
C GLY A 151 -2.00 -11.67 -4.78
N THR A 152 -1.45 -12.09 -5.92
CA THR A 152 -1.47 -13.49 -6.36
C THR A 152 -0.73 -14.44 -5.42
N GLN A 153 0.13 -13.92 -4.56
CA GLN A 153 0.96 -14.66 -3.62
C GLN A 153 0.43 -14.52 -2.19
N LEU A 154 0.18 -13.30 -1.75
CA LEU A 154 -0.17 -12.99 -0.37
C LEU A 154 -1.63 -13.37 -0.05
N LEU A 155 -2.56 -13.14 -0.97
CA LEU A 155 -3.98 -13.41 -0.71
C LEU A 155 -4.26 -14.92 -0.50
N PRO A 156 -3.79 -15.85 -1.35
CA PRO A 156 -4.00 -17.28 -1.13
C PRO A 156 -3.41 -17.80 0.19
N ARG A 157 -2.32 -17.19 0.69
CA ARG A 157 -1.74 -17.54 2.00
C ARG A 157 -2.60 -17.10 3.19
N ARG A 158 -3.46 -16.09 2.99
CA ARG A 158 -4.36 -15.55 4.03
C ARG A 158 -5.72 -16.24 4.05
N VAL A 159 -6.30 -16.52 2.88
CA VAL A 159 -7.69 -16.99 2.77
C VAL A 159 -7.86 -18.33 2.04
N GLY A 160 -6.75 -18.96 1.63
CA GLY A 160 -6.77 -20.16 0.81
C GLY A 160 -7.02 -19.86 -0.67
N ALA A 161 -6.65 -20.80 -1.54
CA ALA A 161 -6.68 -20.61 -3.00
C ALA A 161 -8.09 -20.38 -3.55
N ALA A 162 -9.10 -21.09 -3.05
CA ALA A 162 -10.47 -20.98 -3.56
C ALA A 162 -11.08 -19.60 -3.31
N ARG A 163 -10.96 -19.09 -2.08
CA ARG A 163 -11.46 -17.74 -1.74
C ARG A 163 -10.64 -16.65 -2.41
N ALA A 164 -9.33 -16.85 -2.56
CA ALA A 164 -8.49 -15.93 -3.31
C ALA A 164 -8.90 -15.86 -4.79
N ALA A 165 -9.25 -17.00 -5.41
CA ALA A 165 -9.71 -17.03 -6.79
C ALA A 165 -11.02 -16.23 -6.97
N GLU A 166 -11.99 -16.37 -6.07
CA GLU A 166 -13.24 -15.59 -6.09
C GLU A 166 -13.03 -14.08 -5.92
N LEU A 167 -11.98 -13.67 -5.21
CA LEU A 167 -11.64 -12.26 -5.02
C LEU A 167 -10.80 -11.67 -6.17
N ILE A 168 -10.27 -12.53 -7.06
CA ILE A 168 -9.42 -12.14 -8.19
C ILE A 168 -10.18 -12.28 -9.52
N PHE A 169 -11.06 -13.27 -9.69
CA PHE A 169 -11.76 -13.62 -10.93
C PHE A 169 -13.27 -13.55 -10.75
#